data_AF-A0A383B1F3-F1
#
_entry.id   AF-A0A383B1F3-F1
#
_cell.length_a   1.000
_cell.length_b   1.000
_cell.length_c   1.000
_cell.angle_alpha   90.00
_cell.angle_beta   90.00
_cell.angle_gamma   90.00
#
_symmetry.space_group_name_H-M   'P 1'
#
loop_
_entity.id
_entity.type
_entity.pdbx_description
1 polymer ?
#
loop_
_entity_poly.entity_id
_entity_poly.type
_entity_poly.pdbx_seq_one_letter_code
_entity_poly.pdbx_strand_id
1 'polypeptide(L)'
;GGKKSISAFFSMMSRYMESGVATSGGVVVEMDADVIVSASSDIMSEVDKTGRRWVEMSWFANAQRYGTGPAFGKVEKDLTTLIIGLVKKHIPKDKEIQQTKHFGKDAGAAFDVWSNMKRHLKGDGQKLRLVIKDYFDGVEKIIKKHKKVMGDIFYGYARSKRQTEESWDEQLVNNIKIKKVHVIEVKSYEDDEYVVHDDVKSVGNWPIKEWDASIDLEIYTREVVKKEIG
;
A
#
# COMPACT_ATOMS: atom_id res chain seq x y z
N GLY A 1 -8.03 -9.17 -0.89
CA GLY A 1 -6.97 -8.80 0.06
C GLY A 1 -7.13 -9.49 1.41
N GLY A 2 -6.99 -10.81 1.47
CA GLY A 2 -7.03 -11.57 2.73
C GLY A 2 -5.65 -12.00 3.25
N LYS A 3 -4.62 -11.92 2.40
CA LYS A 3 -3.25 -12.31 2.72
C LYS A 3 -2.49 -11.13 3.32
N LYS A 4 -1.52 -11.42 4.19
CA LYS A 4 -0.53 -10.45 4.66
C LYS A 4 0.28 -9.91 3.49
N SER A 5 0.74 -8.68 3.61
CA SER A 5 1.57 -8.01 2.59
C SER A 5 2.59 -7.10 3.26
N ILE A 6 3.71 -6.86 2.59
CA ILE A 6 4.74 -5.92 3.03
C ILE A 6 4.91 -4.81 2.00
N SER A 7 5.57 -3.73 2.45
CA SER A 7 6.13 -2.72 1.57
C SER A 7 7.53 -3.18 1.13
N ALA A 8 7.84 -3.01 -0.15
CA ALA A 8 9.09 -3.36 -0.79
C ALA A 8 9.45 -2.29 -1.82
N PHE A 9 10.65 -2.37 -2.39
CA PHE A 9 11.12 -1.41 -3.41
C PHE A 9 11.82 -2.16 -4.56
N PHE A 10 11.83 -1.53 -5.74
CA PHE A 10 12.78 -1.85 -6.80
C PHE A 10 14.01 -0.93 -6.71
N SER A 11 13.81 0.35 -6.41
CA SER A 11 14.87 1.36 -6.26
C SER A 11 14.72 2.18 -4.98
N MET A 12 15.81 2.37 -4.27
CA MET A 12 15.90 3.17 -3.04
C MET A 12 17.30 3.81 -2.95
N MET A 13 17.38 5.05 -2.47
CA MET A 13 18.66 5.71 -2.17
C MET A 13 19.32 5.07 -0.96
N SER A 14 20.63 4.87 -1.02
CA SER A 14 21.41 4.11 -0.04
C SER A 14 21.23 4.57 1.41
N ARG A 15 21.09 5.89 1.62
CA ARG A 15 20.85 6.47 2.96
C ARG A 15 19.63 5.86 3.66
N TYR A 16 18.58 5.48 2.93
CA TYR A 16 17.38 4.86 3.50
C TYR A 16 17.53 3.36 3.74
N MET A 17 18.49 2.72 3.08
CA MET A 17 18.88 1.35 3.42
C MET A 17 19.65 1.31 4.74
N GLU A 18 20.41 2.36 5.07
CA GLU A 18 21.12 2.53 6.34
C GLU A 18 20.19 2.97 7.47
N SER A 19 19.49 4.09 7.27
CA SER A 19 18.67 4.70 8.34
C SER A 19 17.33 4.01 8.52
N GLY A 20 16.85 3.31 7.49
CA GLY A 20 15.46 2.88 7.35
C GLY A 20 14.54 4.03 6.94
N VAL A 21 13.32 3.69 6.50
CA VAL A 21 12.30 4.66 6.06
C VAL A 21 11.43 5.12 7.22
N ALA A 22 10.93 4.18 8.03
CA ALA A 22 10.05 4.45 9.19
C ALA A 22 10.64 3.96 10.52
N THR A 23 11.69 3.15 10.46
CA THR A 23 12.40 2.52 11.58
C THR A 23 13.90 2.57 11.26
N SER A 24 14.73 1.85 12.00
CA SER A 24 16.13 1.62 11.65
C SER A 24 16.30 0.81 10.36
N GLY A 25 17.46 0.94 9.71
CA GLY A 25 17.87 0.15 8.55
C GLY A 25 19.03 -0.79 8.87
N GLY A 26 19.87 -1.08 7.88
CA GLY A 26 21.03 -1.98 7.97
C GLY A 26 20.78 -3.37 7.38
N VAL A 27 19.54 -3.73 7.07
CA VAL A 27 19.17 -5.01 6.43
C VAL A 27 18.28 -4.77 5.22
N VAL A 28 18.66 -5.34 4.08
CA VAL A 28 17.87 -5.35 2.85
C VAL A 28 17.65 -6.79 2.41
N VAL A 29 16.41 -7.14 2.09
CA VAL A 29 16.04 -8.52 1.71
C VAL A 29 15.73 -8.58 0.22
N GLU A 30 16.51 -9.36 -0.52
CA GLU A 30 16.24 -9.73 -1.91
C GLU A 30 15.23 -10.90 -1.94
N MET A 31 14.15 -10.78 -2.71
CA MET A 31 13.05 -11.73 -2.69
C MET A 31 12.37 -11.90 -4.05
N ASP A 32 11.75 -13.06 -4.27
CA ASP A 32 10.63 -13.19 -5.21
C ASP A 32 9.32 -12.89 -4.46
N ALA A 33 8.41 -12.15 -5.08
CA ALA A 33 7.09 -11.88 -4.52
C ALA A 33 6.07 -11.52 -5.60
N ASP A 34 4.79 -11.71 -5.28
CA ASP A 34 3.69 -11.25 -6.13
C ASP A 34 3.40 -9.78 -5.83
N VAL A 35 3.52 -8.93 -6.85
CA VAL A 35 3.16 -7.51 -6.77
C VAL A 35 1.64 -7.37 -6.72
N ILE A 36 1.14 -6.62 -5.73
CA ILE A 36 -0.28 -6.27 -5.55
C ILE A 36 -0.54 -4.87 -6.11
N VAL A 37 0.29 -3.91 -5.72
CA VAL A 37 0.27 -2.50 -6.16
C VAL A 37 1.71 -2.05 -6.31
N SER A 38 1.98 -1.26 -7.33
CA SER A 38 3.32 -0.81 -7.66
C SER A 38 3.33 0.64 -8.13
N ALA A 39 4.21 1.43 -7.52
CA ALA A 39 4.30 2.86 -7.76
C ALA A 39 5.75 3.33 -7.78
N SER A 40 6.00 4.42 -8.51
CA SER A 40 7.32 5.07 -8.56
C SER A 40 7.62 5.92 -7.33
N SER A 41 6.66 6.15 -6.44
CA SER A 41 6.82 6.97 -5.24
C SER A 41 6.26 6.22 -4.04
N ASP A 42 6.49 6.77 -2.86
CA ASP A 42 5.80 6.36 -1.63
C ASP A 42 4.28 6.42 -1.84
N ILE A 43 3.59 5.33 -1.48
CA ILE A 43 2.13 5.22 -1.56
C ILE A 43 1.45 5.35 -0.19
N MET A 44 2.25 5.62 0.85
CA MET A 44 1.81 5.83 2.23
C MET A 44 0.93 4.67 2.71
N SER A 45 1.35 3.44 2.38
CA SER A 45 0.55 2.27 2.70
C SER A 45 0.50 2.00 4.21
N GLU A 46 -0.71 1.77 4.74
CA GLU A 46 -0.90 1.51 6.16
C GLU A 46 -1.12 0.02 6.44
N VAL A 47 -0.50 -0.49 7.51
CA VAL A 47 -0.67 -1.89 7.95
C VAL A 47 -1.73 -2.00 9.04
N ASP A 48 -2.68 -2.92 8.84
CA ASP A 48 -3.63 -3.25 9.89
C ASP A 48 -3.05 -4.27 10.89
N LYS A 49 -3.75 -4.48 12.02
CA LYS A 49 -3.33 -5.41 13.08
C LYS A 49 -3.19 -6.88 12.61
N THR A 50 -3.72 -7.23 11.45
CA THR A 50 -3.63 -8.57 10.87
C THR A 50 -2.47 -8.71 9.88
N GLY A 51 -1.75 -7.62 9.59
CA GLY A 51 -0.62 -7.57 8.66
C GLY A 51 -1.02 -7.36 7.20
N ARG A 52 -2.25 -6.91 6.92
CA ARG A 52 -2.67 -6.50 5.57
C ARG A 52 -2.37 -5.02 5.38
N ARG A 53 -1.94 -4.63 4.18
CA ARG A 53 -1.71 -3.23 3.84
C ARG A 53 -2.84 -2.63 3.04
N TRP A 54 -3.18 -1.38 3.35
CA TRP A 54 -4.25 -0.61 2.72
C TRP A 54 -3.68 0.67 2.12
N VAL A 55 -4.27 1.10 1.01
CA VAL A 55 -3.91 2.33 0.30
C VAL A 55 -5.20 3.10 0.09
N GLU A 56 -5.16 4.41 0.34
CA GLU A 56 -6.31 5.26 0.09
C GLU A 56 -6.61 5.34 -1.40
N MET A 57 -7.89 5.21 -1.79
CA MET A 57 -8.28 5.30 -3.19
C MET A 57 -7.93 6.66 -3.84
N SER A 58 -7.94 7.74 -3.06
CA SER A 58 -7.58 9.08 -3.51
C SER A 58 -6.10 9.20 -3.87
N TRP A 59 -5.22 8.35 -3.30
CA TRP A 59 -3.82 8.30 -3.68
C TRP A 59 -3.69 7.94 -5.16
N PHE A 60 -4.43 6.92 -5.62
CA PHE A 60 -4.45 6.53 -7.04
C PHE A 60 -5.00 7.62 -7.96
N ALA A 61 -5.81 8.54 -7.41
CA ALA A 61 -6.32 9.66 -8.16
C ALA A 61 -5.25 10.74 -8.44
N ASN A 62 -4.27 10.85 -7.56
CA ASN A 62 -3.21 11.85 -7.65
C ASN A 62 -1.88 11.26 -8.17
N ALA A 63 -1.72 9.94 -8.11
CA ALA A 63 -0.48 9.24 -8.46
C ALA A 63 -0.20 9.13 -9.97
N GLN A 64 -1.18 9.37 -10.83
CA GLN A 64 -0.91 9.40 -12.27
C GLN A 64 -0.22 10.72 -12.63
N ARG A 65 1.03 10.66 -13.14
CA ARG A 65 1.88 11.80 -13.56
C ARG A 65 1.20 12.80 -14.53
N TYR A 66 0.05 12.44 -15.10
CA TYR A 66 -0.75 13.23 -16.03
C TYR A 66 -2.21 13.46 -15.56
N GLY A 67 -2.49 13.22 -14.28
CA GLY A 67 -3.83 13.23 -13.68
C GLY A 67 -4.67 12.00 -14.02
N THR A 68 -5.77 11.84 -13.30
CA THR A 68 -6.80 10.85 -13.58
C THR A 68 -7.55 11.22 -14.84
N GLY A 69 -7.11 10.69 -15.98
CA GLY A 69 -7.85 10.86 -17.22
C GLY A 69 -9.32 10.40 -17.10
N PRO A 70 -10.18 10.69 -18.09
CA PRO A 70 -11.62 10.43 -18.05
C PRO A 70 -12.02 8.99 -17.70
N ALA A 71 -11.11 8.03 -17.88
CA ALA A 71 -11.32 6.63 -17.55
C ALA A 71 -11.35 6.37 -16.03
N PHE A 72 -10.52 7.06 -15.24
CA PHE A 72 -10.54 6.92 -13.78
C PHE A 72 -11.73 7.66 -13.15
N GLY A 73 -12.18 8.78 -13.73
CA GLY A 73 -13.42 9.44 -13.29
C GLY A 73 -14.66 8.51 -13.31
N LYS A 74 -14.65 7.46 -14.15
CA LYS A 74 -15.69 6.41 -14.11
C LYS A 74 -15.56 5.49 -12.90
N VAL A 75 -14.34 5.22 -12.44
CA VAL A 75 -14.07 4.48 -11.20
C VAL A 75 -14.60 5.28 -10.00
N GLU A 76 -14.25 6.57 -9.93
CA GLU A 76 -14.71 7.48 -8.86
C GLU A 76 -16.23 7.61 -8.81
N LYS A 77 -16.88 7.71 -9.98
CA LYS A 77 -18.34 7.75 -10.07
C LYS A 77 -18.99 6.46 -9.54
N ASP A 78 -18.43 5.31 -9.88
CA ASP A 78 -18.94 4.03 -9.38
C ASP A 78 -18.70 3.86 -7.87
N LEU A 79 -17.56 4.34 -7.35
CA LEU A 79 -17.27 4.37 -5.91
C LEU A 79 -18.23 5.28 -5.14
N THR A 80 -18.51 6.46 -5.70
CA THR A 80 -19.51 7.40 -5.15
C THR A 80 -20.88 6.74 -5.10
N THR A 81 -21.28 6.05 -6.18
CA THR A 81 -22.55 5.32 -6.25
C THR A 81 -22.61 4.19 -5.20
N LEU A 82 -21.50 3.46 -5.02
CA LEU A 82 -21.39 2.44 -3.97
C LEU A 82 -21.60 3.04 -2.58
N ILE A 83 -20.88 4.11 -2.24
CA ILE A 83 -20.99 4.76 -0.92
C ILE A 83 -22.42 5.23 -0.65
N ILE A 84 -23.04 5.92 -1.61
CA ILE A 84 -24.45 6.36 -1.50
C ILE A 84 -25.38 5.15 -1.28
N GLY A 85 -25.16 4.06 -2.01
CA GLY A 85 -25.93 2.83 -1.87
C GLY A 85 -25.78 2.18 -0.49
N LEU A 86 -24.57 2.14 0.06
CA LEU A 86 -24.29 1.59 1.39
C LEU A 86 -24.93 2.42 2.50
N VAL A 87 -24.82 3.74 2.41
CA VAL A 87 -25.47 4.66 3.35
C VAL A 87 -26.98 4.41 3.35
N LYS A 88 -27.62 4.38 2.17
CA LYS A 88 -29.06 4.12 2.05
C LYS A 88 -29.48 2.74 2.55
N LYS A 89 -28.62 1.73 2.41
CA LYS A 89 -28.90 0.34 2.80
C LYS A 89 -28.79 0.13 4.31
N HIS A 90 -27.79 0.72 4.95
CA HIS A 90 -27.38 0.36 6.31
C HIS A 90 -27.73 1.39 7.38
N ILE A 91 -28.05 2.63 6.99
CA ILE A 91 -28.55 3.63 7.92
C ILE A 91 -30.06 3.44 8.13
N PRO A 92 -30.53 3.26 9.38
CA PRO A 92 -31.96 3.16 9.68
C PRO A 92 -32.70 4.43 9.27
N LYS A 93 -33.86 4.29 8.63
CA LYS A 93 -34.69 5.42 8.15
C LYS A 93 -35.27 6.27 9.27
N ASP A 94 -35.31 5.72 10.48
CA ASP A 94 -35.91 6.23 11.70
C ASP A 94 -34.91 6.89 12.66
N LYS A 95 -33.60 6.71 12.43
CA LYS A 95 -32.60 7.50 13.15
C LYS A 95 -32.57 8.89 12.56
N GLU A 96 -33.05 9.88 13.32
CA GLU A 96 -32.71 11.28 13.10
C GLU A 96 -31.19 11.40 13.07
N ILE A 97 -30.62 11.33 11.87
CA ILE A 97 -29.31 11.90 11.63
C ILE A 97 -29.52 13.39 11.83
N GLN A 98 -29.00 13.89 12.95
CA GLN A 98 -29.03 15.31 13.25
C GLN A 98 -28.51 16.08 12.03
N GLN A 99 -29.45 16.78 11.39
CA GLN A 99 -29.29 17.87 10.44
C GLN A 99 -28.75 17.52 9.05
N THR A 100 -29.66 17.29 8.10
CA THR A 100 -29.99 18.26 7.03
C THR A 100 -31.27 17.78 6.32
N LYS A 101 -32.14 18.72 5.92
CA LYS A 101 -33.42 18.45 5.21
C LYS A 101 -33.26 17.75 3.84
N HIS A 102 -32.06 17.36 3.44
CA HIS A 102 -31.71 16.81 2.11
C HIS A 102 -31.17 15.37 2.21
N PHE A 103 -31.85 14.54 2.99
CA PHE A 103 -31.47 13.15 3.20
C PHE A 103 -31.48 12.36 1.88
N GLY A 104 -30.30 11.90 1.44
CA GLY A 104 -30.14 10.94 0.35
C GLY A 104 -30.48 11.43 -1.07
N LYS A 105 -30.70 12.74 -1.26
CA LYS A 105 -30.89 13.35 -2.58
C LYS A 105 -29.60 13.88 -3.19
N ASP A 106 -28.68 14.38 -2.36
CA ASP A 106 -27.43 14.98 -2.83
C ASP A 106 -26.20 14.17 -2.36
N ALA A 107 -25.18 14.07 -3.22
CA ALA A 107 -23.97 13.31 -2.92
C ALA A 107 -23.26 13.80 -1.65
N GLY A 108 -23.25 15.12 -1.39
CA GLY A 108 -22.60 15.73 -0.23
C GLY A 108 -23.11 15.17 1.11
N ALA A 109 -24.43 15.08 1.29
CA ALA A 109 -25.02 14.54 2.52
C ALA A 109 -24.67 13.05 2.75
N ALA A 110 -24.48 12.28 1.68
CA ALA A 110 -24.10 10.87 1.81
C ALA A 110 -22.64 10.70 2.28
N PHE A 111 -21.73 11.58 1.85
CA PHE A 111 -20.33 11.53 2.28
C PHE A 111 -20.16 11.96 3.74
N ASP A 112 -20.93 12.93 4.22
CA ASP A 112 -20.95 13.32 5.64
C ASP A 112 -21.46 12.19 6.55
N VAL A 113 -22.47 11.45 6.09
CA VAL A 113 -22.95 10.26 6.80
C VAL A 113 -21.95 9.13 6.71
N TRP A 114 -21.32 8.94 5.55
CA TRP A 114 -20.28 7.93 5.35
C TRP A 114 -19.10 8.11 6.32
N SER A 115 -18.59 9.33 6.44
CA SER A 115 -17.49 9.65 7.36
C SER A 115 -17.87 9.42 8.83
N ASN A 116 -19.16 9.52 9.16
CA ASN A 116 -19.70 9.29 10.50
C ASN A 116 -20.36 7.91 10.70
N MET A 117 -20.21 6.95 9.76
CA MET A 117 -20.90 5.64 9.82
C MET A 117 -20.70 4.91 11.14
N LYS A 118 -19.45 4.90 11.65
CA LYS A 118 -19.12 4.26 12.94
C LYS A 118 -19.92 4.86 14.10
N ARG A 119 -20.16 6.18 14.08
CA ARG A 119 -20.95 6.88 15.10
C ARG A 119 -22.43 6.55 14.96
N HIS A 120 -22.97 6.54 13.74
CA HIS A 120 -24.37 6.21 13.49
C HIS A 120 -24.73 4.76 13.86
N LEU A 121 -23.78 3.83 13.70
CA LEU A 121 -23.92 2.41 14.01
C LEU A 121 -23.33 2.02 15.37
N LYS A 122 -23.02 3.00 16.24
CA LYS A 122 -22.51 2.73 17.59
C LYS A 122 -23.48 1.83 18.36
N GLY A 123 -22.95 0.77 18.96
CA GLY A 123 -23.73 -0.24 19.68
C GLY A 123 -24.24 -1.40 18.81
N ASP A 124 -24.13 -1.32 17.48
CA ASP A 124 -24.55 -2.37 16.54
C ASP A 124 -23.34 -2.89 15.74
N GLY A 125 -22.50 -3.69 16.42
CA GLY A 125 -21.28 -4.25 15.84
C GLY A 125 -21.54 -5.16 14.64
N GLN A 126 -22.70 -5.80 14.59
CA GLN A 126 -23.10 -6.65 13.46
C GLN A 126 -23.34 -5.81 12.20
N LYS A 127 -24.10 -4.72 12.29
CA LYS A 127 -24.31 -3.81 11.14
C LYS A 127 -23.01 -3.17 10.69
N LEU A 128 -22.16 -2.75 11.62
CA LEU A 128 -20.85 -2.18 11.25
C LEU A 128 -20.01 -3.18 10.44
N ARG A 129 -19.96 -4.46 10.86
CA ARG A 129 -19.27 -5.51 10.12
C ARG A 129 -19.90 -5.74 8.73
N LEU A 130 -21.22 -5.69 8.62
CA LEU A 130 -21.93 -5.84 7.34
C LEU A 130 -21.63 -4.68 6.37
N VAL A 131 -21.60 -3.43 6.85
CA VAL A 131 -21.19 -2.27 6.04
C VAL A 131 -19.77 -2.44 5.50
N ILE A 132 -18.83 -2.82 6.37
CA ILE A 132 -17.42 -3.04 5.98
C ILE A 132 -17.32 -4.14 4.93
N LYS A 133 -18.04 -5.26 5.12
CA LYS A 133 -18.09 -6.36 4.15
C LYS A 133 -18.65 -5.89 2.80
N ASP A 134 -19.81 -5.25 2.80
CA ASP A 134 -20.47 -4.81 1.56
C ASP A 134 -19.65 -3.74 0.82
N TYR A 135 -18.92 -2.89 1.56
CA TYR A 135 -17.97 -1.94 0.97
C TYR A 135 -16.86 -2.66 0.21
N PHE A 136 -16.16 -3.62 0.84
CA PHE A 136 -15.08 -4.34 0.17
C PHE A 136 -15.58 -5.17 -1.01
N ASP A 137 -16.71 -5.85 -0.89
CA ASP A 137 -17.33 -6.59 -2.00
C ASP A 137 -17.70 -5.65 -3.16
N GLY A 138 -18.19 -4.45 -2.85
CA GLY A 138 -18.50 -3.42 -3.84
C GLY A 138 -17.25 -2.89 -4.54
N VAL A 139 -16.20 -2.56 -3.78
CA VAL A 139 -14.91 -2.10 -4.32
C VAL A 139 -14.31 -3.17 -5.22
N GLU A 140 -14.33 -4.44 -4.83
CA GLU A 140 -13.82 -5.54 -5.67
C GLU A 140 -14.56 -5.62 -7.01
N LYS A 141 -15.89 -5.48 -7.01
CA LYS A 141 -16.70 -5.45 -8.24
C LYS A 141 -16.32 -4.27 -9.14
N ILE A 142 -16.08 -3.08 -8.55
CA ILE A 142 -15.68 -1.88 -9.29
C ILE A 142 -14.29 -2.06 -9.90
N ILE A 143 -13.33 -2.58 -9.14
CA ILE A 143 -11.98 -2.87 -9.64
C ILE A 143 -12.05 -3.86 -10.81
N LYS A 144 -12.83 -4.94 -10.69
CA LYS A 144 -13.03 -5.92 -11.76
C LYS A 144 -13.69 -5.30 -13.00
N LYS A 145 -14.70 -4.45 -12.80
CA LYS A 145 -15.38 -3.71 -13.89
C LYS A 145 -14.41 -2.81 -14.65
N HIS A 146 -13.49 -2.15 -13.94
CA HIS A 146 -12.50 -1.23 -14.50
C HIS A 146 -11.10 -1.84 -14.58
N LYS A 147 -10.99 -3.16 -14.76
CA LYS A 147 -9.72 -3.92 -14.65
C LYS A 147 -8.58 -3.38 -15.51
N LYS A 148 -8.88 -2.77 -16.66
CA LYS A 148 -7.84 -2.19 -17.53
C LYS A 148 -7.22 -0.97 -16.85
N VAL A 149 -8.04 0.00 -16.48
CA VAL A 149 -7.60 1.23 -15.79
C VAL A 149 -6.93 0.89 -14.47
N MET A 150 -7.55 0.04 -13.65
CA MET A 150 -6.99 -0.34 -12.35
C MET A 150 -5.73 -1.18 -12.48
N GLY A 151 -5.64 -2.07 -13.49
CA GLY A 151 -4.43 -2.84 -13.74
C GLY A 151 -3.27 -1.98 -14.24
N ASP A 152 -3.56 -0.94 -15.03
CA ASP A 152 -2.56 0.04 -15.45
C ASP A 152 -2.07 0.89 -14.27
N ILE A 153 -2.96 1.23 -13.33
CA ILE A 153 -2.59 1.91 -12.09
C ILE A 153 -1.79 1.00 -11.15
N PHE A 154 -2.24 -0.22 -10.90
CA PHE A 154 -1.61 -1.12 -9.93
C PHE A 154 -0.30 -1.72 -10.41
N TYR A 155 -0.16 -1.96 -11.71
CA TYR A 155 0.98 -2.69 -12.27
C TYR A 155 1.75 -1.91 -13.31
N GLY A 156 1.39 -0.65 -13.58
CA GLY A 156 2.06 0.18 -14.58
C GLY A 156 3.54 0.35 -14.27
N TYR A 157 3.87 0.63 -13.01
CA TYR A 157 5.26 0.82 -12.59
C TYR A 157 6.07 -0.49 -12.63
N ALA A 158 5.55 -1.59 -12.10
CA ALA A 158 6.21 -2.89 -12.16
C ALA A 158 6.50 -3.37 -13.60
N ARG A 159 5.64 -2.99 -14.56
CA ARG A 159 5.80 -3.25 -16.01
C ARG A 159 6.66 -2.21 -16.74
N SER A 160 7.10 -1.17 -16.04
CA SER A 160 7.96 -0.12 -16.60
C SER A 160 9.45 -0.49 -16.47
N LYS A 161 10.33 0.49 -16.67
CA LYS A 161 11.76 0.35 -16.36
C LYS A 161 12.06 0.27 -14.86
N ARG A 162 11.05 0.41 -13.98
CA ARG A 162 11.19 0.40 -12.50
C ARG A 162 12.25 1.39 -12.03
N GLN A 163 12.19 2.60 -12.60
CA GLN A 163 13.09 3.72 -12.30
C GLN A 163 12.28 4.86 -11.69
N THR A 164 12.80 5.44 -10.62
CA THR A 164 12.19 6.59 -9.96
C THR A 164 13.19 7.73 -9.82
N GLU A 165 12.68 8.96 -9.85
CA GLU A 165 13.42 10.17 -9.49
C GLU A 165 13.25 10.51 -7.99
N GLU A 166 12.33 9.81 -7.31
CA GLU A 166 12.12 9.94 -5.87
C GLU A 166 13.21 9.22 -5.07
N SER A 167 13.24 9.49 -3.77
CA SER A 167 14.18 8.85 -2.86
C SER A 167 14.02 7.33 -2.77
N TRP A 168 12.81 6.82 -2.97
CA TRP A 168 12.51 5.40 -3.15
C TRP A 168 11.17 5.25 -3.87
N ASP A 169 10.97 4.06 -4.43
CA ASP A 169 9.67 3.61 -4.93
C ASP A 169 9.00 2.67 -3.91
N GLU A 170 7.68 2.48 -3.98
CA GLU A 170 6.96 1.59 -3.07
C GLU A 170 6.11 0.55 -3.82
N GLN A 171 6.32 -0.71 -3.46
CA GLN A 171 5.64 -1.89 -3.99
C GLN A 171 4.98 -2.65 -2.86
N LEU A 172 3.67 -2.88 -2.94
CA LEU A 172 3.00 -3.79 -2.02
C LEU A 172 3.06 -5.19 -2.57
N VAL A 173 3.66 -6.10 -1.81
CA VAL A 173 3.91 -7.46 -2.26
C VAL A 173 3.40 -8.50 -1.27
N ASN A 174 3.08 -9.70 -1.76
CA ASN A 174 2.78 -10.87 -0.95
C ASN A 174 3.41 -12.15 -1.55
N ASN A 175 3.14 -13.32 -0.95
CA ASN A 175 3.66 -14.61 -1.41
C ASN A 175 5.21 -14.58 -1.54
N ILE A 176 5.86 -14.12 -0.48
CA ILE A 176 7.29 -13.81 -0.45
C ILE A 176 8.13 -15.09 -0.35
N LYS A 177 9.18 -15.15 -1.16
CA LYS A 177 10.26 -16.13 -1.06
C LYS A 177 11.60 -15.38 -1.00
N ILE A 178 12.26 -15.42 0.14
CA ILE A 178 13.56 -14.77 0.34
C ILE A 178 14.63 -15.51 -0.46
N LYS A 179 15.44 -14.75 -1.21
CA LYS A 179 16.58 -15.25 -1.98
C LYS A 179 17.89 -15.02 -1.26
N LYS A 180 18.08 -13.81 -0.73
CA LYS A 180 19.35 -13.34 -0.17
C LYS A 180 19.08 -12.21 0.81
N VAL A 181 19.89 -12.13 1.85
CA VAL A 181 19.88 -11.02 2.80
C VAL A 181 21.16 -10.21 2.61
N HIS A 182 21.00 -8.91 2.49
CA HIS A 182 22.09 -7.95 2.38
C HIS A 182 22.18 -7.18 3.69
N VAL A 183 23.39 -7.08 4.23
CA VAL A 183 23.65 -6.37 5.48
C VAL A 183 24.65 -5.24 5.21
N ILE A 184 24.33 -4.06 5.73
CA ILE A 184 25.23 -2.90 5.73
C ILE A 184 25.75 -2.73 7.15
N GLU A 185 27.05 -2.51 7.30
CA GLU A 185 27.63 -2.10 8.57
C GLU A 185 27.19 -0.66 8.89
N VAL A 186 26.21 -0.51 9.79
CA VAL A 186 25.76 0.81 10.25
C VAL A 186 26.54 1.16 11.51
N LYS A 187 27.43 2.16 11.41
CA LYS A 187 28.15 2.67 12.58
C LYS A 187 27.19 3.47 13.46
N SER A 188 26.81 2.95 14.63
CA SER A 188 26.14 3.78 15.65
C SER A 188 27.15 4.78 16.23
N TYR A 189 26.65 5.95 16.65
CA TYR A 189 27.48 6.98 17.29
C TYR A 189 27.81 6.66 18.76
N GLU A 190 27.12 5.70 19.35
CA GLU A 190 27.33 5.22 20.71
C GLU A 190 27.32 3.68 20.67
N ASP A 191 28.38 3.09 21.19
CA ASP A 191 28.65 1.66 21.43
C ASP A 191 28.94 0.76 20.21
N ASP A 192 30.12 0.13 20.29
CA ASP A 192 30.77 -0.77 19.32
C ASP A 192 30.07 -2.16 19.15
N GLU A 193 28.76 -2.25 19.43
CA GLU A 193 28.01 -3.51 19.32
C GLU A 193 27.45 -3.72 17.90
N TYR A 194 28.33 -4.26 17.05
CA TYR A 194 28.03 -4.80 15.75
C TYR A 194 27.16 -6.07 15.85
N VAL A 195 25.83 -5.94 15.83
CA VAL A 195 24.97 -7.14 15.86
C VAL A 195 23.82 -7.02 14.86
N VAL A 196 24.12 -7.27 13.59
CA VAL A 196 23.08 -7.56 12.58
C VAL A 196 23.25 -8.97 12.00
N HIS A 197 24.50 -9.44 11.85
CA HIS A 197 24.79 -10.69 11.14
C HIS A 197 24.35 -11.96 11.88
N ASP A 198 24.63 -12.05 13.19
CA ASP A 198 24.28 -13.23 13.98
C ASP A 198 22.76 -13.33 14.22
N ASP A 199 22.11 -12.18 14.41
CA ASP A 199 20.66 -12.11 14.53
C ASP A 199 19.94 -12.53 13.26
N VAL A 200 20.45 -12.17 12.07
CA VAL A 200 19.86 -12.62 10.79
C VAL A 200 19.91 -14.15 10.67
N LYS A 201 21.03 -14.79 11.04
CA LYS A 201 21.18 -16.26 11.01
C LYS A 201 20.25 -16.95 12.00
N SER A 202 19.90 -16.30 13.10
CA SER A 202 18.94 -16.83 14.07
C SER A 202 17.50 -16.95 13.51
N VAL A 203 17.16 -16.09 12.53
CA VAL A 203 15.82 -16.04 11.91
C VAL A 203 15.71 -16.97 10.71
N GLY A 204 16.79 -17.20 9.98
CA GLY A 204 16.80 -18.17 8.88
C GLY A 204 18.15 -18.35 8.20
N ASN A 205 18.26 -19.44 7.44
CA ASN A 205 19.49 -19.86 6.77
C ASN A 205 19.51 -19.43 5.30
N TRP A 206 19.48 -18.12 5.05
CA TRP A 206 19.60 -17.55 3.70
C TRP A 206 21.04 -17.16 3.39
N PRO A 207 21.44 -17.11 2.10
CA PRO A 207 22.70 -16.49 1.71
C PRO A 207 22.76 -15.05 2.22
N ILE A 208 23.85 -14.70 2.91
CA ILE A 208 24.11 -13.36 3.43
C ILE A 208 25.22 -12.72 2.59
N LYS A 209 25.01 -11.46 2.19
CA LYS A 209 26.03 -10.63 1.54
C LYS A 209 26.23 -9.36 2.35
N GLU A 210 27.46 -9.14 2.75
CA GLU A 210 27.90 -7.97 3.51
C GLU A 210 28.42 -6.90 2.54
N TRP A 211 28.17 -5.64 2.90
CA TRP A 211 28.55 -4.47 2.13
C TRP A 211 29.27 -3.45 3.02
N ASP A 212 30.47 -3.05 2.59
CA ASP A 212 31.27 -2.03 3.28
C ASP A 212 30.70 -0.62 3.07
N ALA A 213 29.97 -0.40 1.97
CA ALA A 213 29.34 0.86 1.64
C ALA A 213 27.93 0.65 1.09
N SER A 214 26.96 1.41 1.62
CA SER A 214 25.56 1.33 1.19
C SER A 214 25.36 1.71 -0.29
N ILE A 215 26.23 2.56 -0.84
CA ILE A 215 26.18 2.97 -2.24
C ILE A 215 26.42 1.78 -3.18
N ASP A 216 27.26 0.82 -2.78
CA ASP A 216 27.52 -0.38 -3.57
C ASP A 216 26.30 -1.31 -3.55
N LEU A 217 25.59 -1.40 -2.41
CA LEU A 217 24.31 -2.10 -2.35
C LEU A 217 23.25 -1.41 -3.21
N GLU A 218 23.17 -0.08 -3.20
CA GLU A 218 22.27 0.66 -4.10
C GLU A 218 22.56 0.33 -5.57
N ILE A 219 23.83 0.36 -5.98
CA ILE A 219 24.23 -0.02 -7.34
C ILE A 219 23.79 -1.46 -7.65
N TYR A 220 24.07 -2.39 -6.75
CA TYR A 220 23.68 -3.80 -6.91
C TYR A 220 22.17 -3.98 -7.09
N THR A 221 21.35 -3.34 -6.26
CA THR A 221 19.87 -3.45 -6.38
C THR A 221 19.39 -2.96 -7.74
N ARG A 222 19.97 -1.87 -8.25
CA ARG A 222 19.68 -1.35 -9.60
C ARG A 222 20.12 -2.30 -10.72
N GLU A 223 21.23 -3.03 -10.54
CA GLU A 223 21.67 -4.06 -11.49
C GLU A 223 20.73 -5.26 -11.51
N VAL A 224 20.29 -5.74 -10.33
CA VAL A 224 19.29 -6.81 -10.22
C VAL A 224 18.01 -6.42 -10.95
N VAL A 225 17.48 -5.22 -10.69
CA VAL A 225 16.28 -4.72 -11.36
C VAL A 225 16.44 -4.64 -12.88
N LYS A 226 17.57 -4.10 -13.37
CA LYS A 226 17.86 -4.04 -14.81
C LYS A 226 17.88 -5.43 -15.45
N LYS A 227 18.46 -6.42 -14.75
CA LYS A 227 18.53 -7.80 -15.22
C LYS A 227 17.17 -8.48 -15.29
N GLU A 228 16.24 -8.15 -14.40
CA GLU A 228 14.88 -8.73 -14.41
C GLU A 228 13.96 -8.15 -15.49
N ILE A 229 14.29 -6.98 -16.04
CA ILE A 229 13.52 -6.31 -17.10
C ILE A 229 14.04 -6.69 -18.50
N GLY A 230 15.31 -7.14 -18.58
CA GLY A 230 16.04 -7.44 -19.82
C GLY A 230 15.91 -8.88 -20.32
#